data_AF-A0A0R2PX31-F1
#
_entry.id   AF-A0A0R2PX31-F1
#
_cell.length_a   1.000
_cell.length_b   1.000
_cell.length_c   1.000
_cell.angle_alpha   90.00
_cell.angle_beta   90.00
_cell.angle_gamma   90.00
#
_symmetry.space_group_name_H-M   'P 1'
#
loop_
_entity.id
_entity.type
_entity.pdbx_description
1 polymer ?
#
loop_
_entity_poly.entity_id
_entity_poly.type
_entity_poly.pdbx_seq_one_letter_code
_entity_poly.pdbx_strand_id
1 'polypeptide(L)'
;MTTNDATDDSTDNLDESTALSDAQEALEDARRRIADAPAQVVVVNHLMGLYELAAIHLSAVPPKLDDASLAIDALAALVDKLGDRLGDDIETMRDALANIQMVYVQMKSKA
;
A
#
# COMPACT_ATOMS: atom_id res chain seq x y z
N MET A 1 56.57 26.16 13.94
CA MET A 1 55.40 27.05 13.93
C MET A 1 54.29 26.25 13.27
N THR A 2 53.45 25.62 14.08
CA THR A 2 52.34 24.77 13.64
C THR A 2 51.12 25.67 13.52
N THR A 3 50.59 25.88 12.31
CA THR A 3 49.32 26.56 12.11
C THR A 3 48.23 25.54 11.85
N ASN A 4 47.13 25.80 12.53
CA ASN A 4 46.06 24.91 12.93
C ASN A 4 45.10 24.58 11.77
N ASP A 5 44.70 23.32 11.79
CA ASP A 5 43.57 22.70 11.12
C ASP A 5 42.25 23.26 11.69
N ALA A 6 41.41 23.89 10.85
CA ALA A 6 39.99 24.19 11.14
C ALA A 6 39.35 24.96 9.96
N THR A 7 38.88 24.26 8.92
CA THR A 7 37.75 24.68 8.09
C THR A 7 37.47 23.63 7.02
N ASP A 8 36.66 22.61 7.31
CA ASP A 8 35.90 21.85 6.28
C ASP A 8 34.74 21.01 6.86
N ASP A 9 34.03 21.48 7.88
CA ASP A 9 32.94 20.71 8.55
C ASP A 9 31.55 21.40 8.43
N SER A 10 31.51 22.60 7.86
CA SER A 10 30.29 23.42 7.85
C SER A 10 29.45 23.29 6.58
N THR A 11 30.03 22.83 5.47
CA THR A 11 29.36 22.66 4.17
C THR A 11 28.47 21.42 4.13
N ASP A 12 28.92 20.30 4.72
CA ASP A 12 28.18 19.03 4.74
C ASP A 12 26.88 19.11 5.57
N ASN A 13 26.89 19.87 6.67
CA ASN A 13 25.72 20.03 7.57
C ASN A 13 24.56 20.85 6.95
N LEU A 14 24.86 21.77 6.03
CA LEU A 14 23.85 22.61 5.37
C LEU A 14 23.09 21.83 4.30
N ASP A 15 23.78 21.00 3.52
CA ASP A 15 23.18 20.18 2.47
C ASP A 15 22.25 19.11 3.06
N GLU A 16 22.63 18.48 4.17
CA GLU A 16 21.78 17.51 4.88
C GLU A 16 20.54 18.16 5.51
N SER A 17 20.68 19.36 6.10
CA SER A 17 19.53 20.11 6.64
C SER A 17 18.54 20.54 5.55
N THR A 18 19.03 20.90 4.37
CA THR A 18 18.19 21.32 3.24
C THR A 18 17.47 20.13 2.62
N ALA A 19 18.19 19.01 2.40
CA ALA A 19 17.59 17.76 1.93
C ALA A 19 16.51 17.22 2.89
N LEU A 20 16.72 17.35 4.21
CA LEU A 20 15.73 16.97 5.21
C LEU A 20 14.48 17.87 5.16
N SER A 21 14.65 19.19 4.96
CA SER A 21 13.55 20.14 4.79
C SER A 21 12.72 19.83 3.53
N ASP A 22 13.38 19.60 2.39
CA ASP A 22 12.72 19.29 1.13
C ASP A 22 11.95 17.97 1.21
N ALA A 23 12.51 16.96 1.89
CA ALA A 23 11.83 15.68 2.13
C ALA A 23 10.59 15.84 3.03
N GLN A 24 10.65 16.75 4.01
CA GLN A 24 9.50 17.08 4.87
C GLN A 24 8.40 17.78 4.08
N GLU A 25 8.73 18.79 3.27
CA GLU A 25 7.76 19.48 2.41
C GLU A 25 7.08 18.51 1.43
N ALA A 26 7.85 17.62 0.79
CA ALA A 26 7.30 16.61 -0.11
C ALA A 26 6.31 15.66 0.59
N LEU A 27 6.60 15.27 1.84
CA LEU A 27 5.71 14.43 2.63
C LEU A 27 4.42 15.17 3.03
N GLU A 28 4.53 16.45 3.43
CA GLU A 28 3.36 17.27 3.75
C GLU A 28 2.45 17.47 2.53
N ASP A 29 3.05 17.75 1.37
CA ASP A 29 2.30 17.87 0.12
C ASP A 29 1.63 16.56 -0.28
N ALA A 30 2.31 15.43 -0.13
CA ALA A 30 1.71 14.11 -0.34
C ALA A 30 0.52 13.87 0.60
N ARG A 31 0.65 14.25 1.88
CA ARG A 31 -0.44 14.14 2.87
C ARG A 31 -1.63 15.03 2.52
N ARG A 32 -1.39 16.27 2.09
CA ARG A 32 -2.46 17.19 1.64
C ARG A 32 -3.25 16.59 0.48
N ARG A 33 -2.55 16.05 -0.53
CA ARG A 33 -3.21 15.40 -1.67
C ARG A 33 -4.07 14.21 -1.27
N ILE A 34 -3.62 13.40 -0.31
CA ILE A 34 -4.42 12.28 0.22
C ILE A 34 -5.65 12.80 0.98
N ALA A 35 -5.50 13.87 1.77
CA ALA A 35 -6.59 14.47 2.52
C ALA A 35 -7.66 15.13 1.62
N ASP A 36 -7.27 15.64 0.46
CA ASP A 36 -8.19 16.23 -0.52
C ASP A 36 -9.00 15.18 -1.28
N ALA A 37 -8.50 13.94 -1.39
CA ALA A 37 -9.21 12.87 -2.06
C ALA A 37 -10.39 12.36 -1.20
N PRO A 38 -11.56 12.07 -1.79
CA PRO A 38 -12.65 11.43 -1.06
C PRO A 38 -12.18 10.12 -0.44
N ALA A 39 -12.39 9.96 0.87
CA ALA A 39 -11.93 8.78 1.60
C ALA A 39 -12.41 7.45 0.98
N GLN A 40 -13.62 7.44 0.42
CA GLN A 40 -14.17 6.29 -0.30
C GLN A 40 -13.29 5.86 -1.48
N VAL A 41 -12.82 6.81 -2.31
CA VAL A 41 -11.96 6.53 -3.46
C VAL A 41 -10.63 5.92 -3.00
N VAL A 42 -10.03 6.48 -1.94
CA VAL A 42 -8.78 5.98 -1.36
C VAL A 42 -8.97 4.57 -0.80
N VAL A 43 -10.08 4.32 -0.10
CA VAL A 43 -10.41 3.01 0.47
C VAL A 43 -10.64 1.98 -0.64
N VAL A 44 -11.43 2.28 -1.67
CA VAL A 44 -11.64 1.38 -2.82
C VAL A 44 -10.31 1.04 -3.50
N ASN A 45 -9.43 2.03 -3.67
CA ASN A 45 -8.09 1.79 -4.18
C ASN A 45 -7.28 0.83 -3.28
N HIS A 46 -7.42 0.91 -1.96
CA HIS A 46 -6.79 -0.05 -1.05
C HIS A 46 -7.39 -1.46 -1.14
N LEU A 47 -8.70 -1.58 -1.35
CA LEU A 47 -9.34 -2.88 -1.61
C LEU A 47 -8.78 -3.53 -2.89
N MET A 48 -8.61 -2.73 -3.95
CA MET A 48 -7.93 -3.19 -5.17
C MET A 48 -6.50 -3.64 -4.90
N GLY A 49 -5.75 -2.89 -4.09
CA GLY A 49 -4.39 -3.31 -3.68
C GLY A 49 -4.35 -4.63 -2.93
N LEU A 50 -5.33 -4.92 -2.06
CA LEU A 50 -5.44 -6.21 -1.37
C LEU A 50 -5.77 -7.36 -2.34
N TYR A 51 -6.65 -7.10 -3.31
CA TYR A 51 -6.95 -8.05 -4.38
C TYR A 51 -5.70 -8.38 -5.20
N GLU A 52 -4.96 -7.37 -5.66
CA GLU A 52 -3.72 -7.55 -6.42
C GLU A 52 -2.65 -8.30 -5.63
N LEU A 53 -2.50 -7.98 -4.35
CA LEU A 53 -1.58 -8.66 -3.45
C LEU A 53 -1.92 -10.17 -3.38
N ALA A 54 -3.19 -10.51 -3.16
CA ALA A 54 -3.64 -11.90 -3.18
C ALA A 54 -3.33 -12.59 -4.52
N ALA A 55 -3.60 -11.92 -5.64
CA ALA A 55 -3.35 -12.47 -6.98
C ALA A 55 -1.85 -12.71 -7.24
N ILE A 56 -0.97 -11.81 -6.80
CA ILE A 56 0.49 -11.96 -6.91
C ILE A 56 0.96 -13.19 -6.13
N HIS A 57 0.49 -13.36 -4.89
CA HIS A 57 0.86 -14.51 -4.05
C HIS A 57 0.32 -15.84 -4.59
N LEU A 58 -0.90 -15.85 -5.14
CA LEU A 58 -1.47 -17.03 -5.80
C LEU A 58 -0.77 -17.40 -7.11
N SER A 59 -0.24 -16.41 -7.83
CA SER A 59 0.47 -16.63 -9.10
C SER A 59 1.95 -17.02 -8.92
N ALA A 60 2.46 -16.99 -7.69
CA ALA A 60 3.82 -17.43 -7.38
C ALA A 60 4.01 -18.93 -7.63
N VAL A 61 5.27 -19.35 -7.83
CA VAL A 61 5.63 -20.76 -8.03
C VAL A 61 6.72 -21.15 -7.02
N PRO A 62 6.40 -21.94 -5.97
CA PRO A 62 5.07 -22.46 -5.63
C PRO A 62 4.11 -21.35 -5.11
N PRO A 63 2.78 -21.54 -5.19
CA PRO A 63 1.81 -20.58 -4.67
C PRO A 63 2.00 -20.32 -3.18
N LYS A 64 1.95 -19.04 -2.79
CA LYS A 64 2.09 -18.61 -1.38
C LYS A 64 0.72 -18.51 -0.73
N LEU A 65 0.14 -19.66 -0.35
CA LEU A 65 -1.25 -19.74 0.13
C LEU A 65 -1.49 -18.97 1.43
N ASP A 66 -0.57 -18.98 2.39
CA ASP A 66 -0.78 -18.27 3.66
C ASP A 66 -0.81 -16.75 3.46
N ASP A 67 0.14 -16.20 2.68
CA ASP A 67 0.18 -14.79 2.33
C ASP A 67 -1.06 -14.36 1.51
N ALA A 68 -1.47 -15.20 0.55
CA ALA A 68 -2.68 -14.95 -0.24
C ALA A 68 -3.94 -14.96 0.64
N SER A 69 -4.05 -15.90 1.58
CA SER A 69 -5.19 -15.99 2.51
C SER A 69 -5.31 -14.73 3.33
N LEU A 70 -4.20 -14.22 3.88
CA LEU A 70 -4.20 -13.00 4.68
C LEU A 70 -4.76 -11.79 3.89
N ALA A 71 -4.35 -11.63 2.64
CA ALA A 71 -4.85 -10.55 1.79
C ALA A 71 -6.34 -10.72 1.44
N ILE A 72 -6.78 -11.95 1.15
CA ILE A 72 -8.19 -12.28 0.87
C ILE A 72 -9.07 -12.01 2.09
N ASP A 73 -8.63 -12.42 3.28
CA ASP A 73 -9.38 -12.23 4.52
C ASP A 73 -9.51 -10.75 4.88
N ALA A 74 -8.46 -9.95 4.67
CA ALA A 74 -8.50 -8.50 4.83
C ALA A 74 -9.49 -7.84 3.85
N LEU A 75 -9.46 -8.24 2.58
CA LEU A 75 -10.40 -7.76 1.57
C LEU A 75 -11.85 -8.13 1.96
N ALA A 76 -12.08 -9.38 2.36
CA ALA A 76 -13.38 -9.87 2.78
C ALA A 76 -13.93 -9.09 3.97
N ALA A 77 -13.11 -8.87 5.00
CA ALA A 77 -13.51 -8.11 6.18
C ALA A 77 -13.92 -6.67 5.84
N LEU A 78 -13.21 -6.01 4.90
CA LEU A 78 -13.55 -4.65 4.47
C LEU A 78 -14.81 -4.61 3.61
N VAL A 79 -14.94 -5.51 2.63
CA VAL A 79 -16.13 -5.55 1.74
C VAL A 79 -17.40 -5.85 2.54
N ASP A 80 -17.34 -6.82 3.45
CA ASP A 80 -18.48 -7.17 4.31
C ASP A 80 -18.84 -6.03 5.27
N LYS A 81 -17.84 -5.44 5.94
CA LYS A 81 -18.10 -4.42 6.96
C LYS A 81 -18.51 -3.06 6.37
N LEU A 82 -17.95 -2.67 5.24
CA LEU A 82 -18.19 -1.36 4.65
C LEU A 82 -19.49 -1.34 3.84
N GLY A 83 -19.83 -2.43 3.14
CA GLY A 83 -21.08 -2.58 2.40
C GLY A 83 -21.39 -1.35 1.55
N ASP A 84 -22.59 -0.78 1.72
CA ASP A 84 -23.08 0.38 0.95
C ASP A 84 -22.19 1.63 1.07
N ARG A 85 -21.30 1.72 2.07
CA ARG A 85 -20.33 2.83 2.20
C ARG A 85 -19.26 2.82 1.11
N LEU A 86 -19.10 1.72 0.37
CA LEU A 86 -18.24 1.66 -0.82
C LEU A 86 -18.90 2.32 -2.04
N GLY A 87 -20.17 2.72 -1.94
CA GLY A 87 -20.92 3.35 -3.03
C GLY A 87 -21.02 2.43 -4.25
N ASP A 88 -20.86 3.01 -5.43
CA ASP A 88 -21.08 2.33 -6.72
C ASP A 88 -20.14 1.13 -6.95
N ASP A 89 -19.02 1.06 -6.23
CA ASP A 89 -18.02 -0.01 -6.39
C ASP A 89 -18.36 -1.29 -5.61
N ILE A 90 -19.37 -1.28 -4.71
CA ILE A 90 -19.63 -2.41 -3.80
C ILE A 90 -19.86 -3.74 -4.53
N GLU A 91 -20.68 -3.76 -5.58
CA GLU A 91 -20.96 -4.98 -6.33
C GLU A 91 -19.70 -5.46 -7.07
N THR A 92 -18.93 -4.52 -7.65
CA THR A 92 -17.66 -4.85 -8.30
C THR A 92 -16.67 -5.46 -7.31
N MET A 93 -16.59 -4.94 -6.08
CA MET A 93 -15.71 -5.48 -5.04
C MET A 93 -16.17 -6.85 -4.54
N ARG A 94 -17.48 -7.09 -4.44
CA ARG A 94 -18.05 -8.40 -4.09
C ARG A 94 -17.73 -9.45 -5.16
N ASP A 95 -17.88 -9.09 -6.42
CA ASP A 95 -17.55 -9.97 -7.55
C ASP A 95 -16.06 -10.29 -7.60
N ALA A 96 -15.20 -9.28 -7.42
CA ALA A 96 -13.75 -9.46 -7.37
C ALA A 96 -13.33 -10.37 -6.20
N LEU A 97 -13.92 -10.18 -5.02
CA LEU A 97 -13.68 -11.04 -3.85
C LEU A 97 -14.10 -12.49 -4.12
N ALA A 98 -15.29 -12.71 -4.68
CA ALA A 98 -15.77 -14.05 -5.00
C ALA A 98 -14.86 -14.75 -6.03
N ASN A 99 -14.37 -14.00 -7.02
CA ASN A 99 -13.43 -14.50 -8.01
C ASN A 99 -12.11 -14.96 -7.37
N ILE A 100 -11.46 -14.11 -6.57
CA ILE A 100 -10.16 -14.43 -5.98
C ILE A 100 -10.26 -15.58 -4.96
N GLN A 101 -11.36 -15.68 -4.22
CA GLN A 101 -11.64 -16.82 -3.34
C GLN A 101 -11.74 -18.14 -4.12
N MET A 102 -12.40 -18.12 -5.29
CA MET A 102 -12.46 -19.29 -6.17
C MET A 102 -11.06 -19.70 -6.64
N VAL A 103 -10.24 -18.74 -7.09
CA VAL A 103 -8.86 -19.01 -7.52
C VAL A 103 -8.03 -19.60 -6.38
N TYR A 104 -8.16 -19.07 -5.16
CA TYR A 104 -7.48 -19.60 -3.98
C TYR A 104 -7.81 -21.08 -3.75
N VAL A 105 -9.09 -21.46 -3.78
CA VAL A 105 -9.53 -22.85 -3.59
C VAL A 105 -8.96 -23.75 -4.69
N GLN A 106 -8.95 -23.28 -5.94
CA GLN A 106 -8.37 -24.02 -7.07
C GLN A 106 -6.86 -24.24 -6.88
N MET A 107 -6.12 -23.23 -6.41
CA MET A 107 -4.68 -23.34 -6.18
C MET A 107 -4.37 -24.24 -4.99
N LYS A 108 -5.13 -24.11 -3.89
CA LYS A 108 -5.01 -24.97 -2.71
C LYS A 108 -5.27 -26.45 -3.01
N SER A 109 -6.10 -26.74 -4.01
CA SER A 109 -6.36 -28.12 -4.45
C SER A 109 -5.26 -28.70 -5.34
N LYS A 110 -4.37 -27.86 -5.87
CA LYS A 110 -3.26 -28.23 -6.77
C LYS A 110 -1.88 -28.23 -6.10
N ALA A 111 -1.76 -27.53 -4.97
CA ALA A 111 -0.56 -27.48 -4.13
C ALA A 111 -0.40 -28.77 -3.33
#